data_AF-A0A927DK39-F1
#
_entry.id   AF-A0A927DK39-F1
#
_cell.length_a   1.000
_cell.length_b   1.000
_cell.length_c   1.000
_cell.angle_alpha   90.00
_cell.angle_beta   90.00
_cell.angle_gamma   90.00
#
_symmetry.space_group_name_H-M   'P 1'
#
loop_
_entity.id
_entity.type
_entity.pdbx_description
1 polymer ?
#
loop_
_entity_poly.entity_id
_entity_poly.type
_entity_poly.pdbx_seq_one_letter_code
_entity_poly.pdbx_strand_id
1 'polypeptide(L)' 'MGHYDIQQVCLNGHQVTANYSSSPEFRRDFCATCGGKNDYAMPFM' A
#
# COMPACT_ATOMS: atom_id res chain seq x y z
N MET A 1 8.36 -5.63 -20.82
CA MET A 1 8.71 -4.64 -19.79
C MET A 1 8.01 -5.03 -18.49
N GLY A 2 8.75 -5.42 -17.45
CA GLY A 2 8.15 -5.77 -16.16
C GLY A 2 7.73 -4.50 -15.41
N HIS A 3 6.45 -4.34 -15.15
CA HIS A 3 5.95 -3.28 -14.27
C HIS A 3 6.18 -3.70 -12.83
N TYR A 4 7.03 -2.95 -12.12
CA TYR A 4 7.17 -3.06 -10.67
C TYR A 4 6.20 -2.08 -10.05
N ASP A 5 5.32 -2.57 -9.20
CA ASP A 5 4.43 -1.74 -8.41
C ASP A 5 4.80 -1.84 -6.94
N ILE A 6 4.42 -0.81 -6.19
CA ILE A 6 4.74 -0.71 -4.79
C ILE A 6 3.51 -1.15 -4.00
N GLN A 7 3.73 -1.97 -2.97
CA GLN A 7 2.64 -2.30 -2.05
C GLN A 7 2.52 -1.25 -0.95
N GLN A 8 1.29 -0.86 -0.64
CA GLN A 8 0.98 -0.12 0.58
C GLN A 8 0.61 -1.09 1.69
N VAL A 9 1.26 -0.93 2.83
CA VAL A 9 0.99 -1.69 4.05
C VAL A 9 0.68 -0.74 5.18
N CYS A 10 -0.19 -1.16 6.11
CA CYS A 10 -0.41 -0.37 7.31
C CYS A 10 0.68 -0.59 8.35
N LEU A 11 0.79 0.31 9.32
CA LEU A 11 1.74 0.18 10.43
C LEU A 11 1.57 -1.11 11.26
N ASN A 12 0.40 -1.75 11.16
CA ASN A 12 0.15 -3.06 11.80
C ASN A 12 0.52 -4.25 10.89
N GLY A 13 1.00 -4.01 9.67
CA GLY A 13 1.44 -5.04 8.72
C GLY A 13 0.37 -5.58 7.77
N HIS A 14 -0.81 -4.95 7.70
CA HIS A 14 -1.87 -5.39 6.78
C HIS A 14 -1.62 -4.79 5.40
N GLN A 15 -1.69 -5.64 4.37
CA GLN A 15 -1.63 -5.19 2.99
C GLN A 15 -2.90 -4.42 2.64
N VAL A 16 -2.72 -3.18 2.17
CA VAL A 16 -3.82 -2.31 1.76
C VAL A 16 -4.04 -2.43 0.25
N THR A 17 -2.94 -2.31 -0.51
CA THR A 17 -2.93 -2.52 -1.95
C THR A 17 -1.55 -2.96 -2.40
N ALA A 18 -1.47 -3.80 -3.43
CA ALA A 18 -0.21 -4.16 -4.10
C ALA A 18 0.08 -3.24 -5.30
N ASN A 19 -0.84 -2.33 -5.61
CA ASN A 19 -0.82 -1.48 -6.80
C ASN A 19 -0.81 0.00 -6.41
N TYR A 20 0.02 0.39 -5.44
CA TYR A 20 0.12 1.79 -5.01
C TYR A 20 0.42 2.70 -6.20
N SER A 21 1.35 2.36 -7.08
CA SER A 21 1.79 3.25 -8.15
C SER A 21 0.83 3.27 -9.34
N SER A 22 0.35 2.10 -9.77
CA SER A 22 -0.50 1.95 -10.96
C SER A 22 -1.98 2.19 -10.69
N SER A 23 -2.42 2.11 -9.43
CA SER A 23 -3.83 2.25 -9.07
C SER A 23 -3.99 3.14 -7.82
N PRO A 24 -3.81 4.47 -8.00
CA PRO A 24 -3.91 5.43 -6.90
C PRO A 24 -5.30 5.47 -6.25
N GLU A 25 -6.34 5.03 -6.96
CA GLU A 25 -7.71 4.88 -6.45
C GLU A 25 -7.85 3.86 -5.30
N PHE A 26 -6.95 2.88 -5.21
CA PHE A 26 -6.94 1.91 -4.11
C PHE A 26 -6.05 2.35 -2.93
N ARG A 27 -5.37 3.49 -3.02
CA ARG A 27 -4.61 4.05 -1.90
C ARG A 27 -5.57 4.50 -0.81
N ARG A 28 -5.21 4.23 0.44
CA ARG A 28 -5.98 4.64 1.60
C ARG A 28 -5.04 5.26 2.63
N ASP A 29 -5.49 6.27 3.34
CA ASP A 29 -4.76 6.84 4.48
C ASP A 29 -4.83 5.94 5.72
N PHE A 30 -5.89 5.14 5.82
CA PHE A 30 -6.16 4.26 6.95
C PHE A 30 -6.50 2.84 6.50
N CYS A 31 -6.06 1.86 7.28
CA CYS A 31 -6.36 0.47 7.04
C CYS A 31 -7.83 0.18 7.37
N ALA A 32 -8.57 -0.41 6.43
CA ALA A 32 -9.96 -0.79 6.69
C ALA A 32 -10.11 -1.96 7.68
N THR A 33 -9.04 -2.71 7.93
CA THR A 33 -9.09 -3.86 8.84
C THR A 33 -8.81 -3.45 10.29
N CYS A 34 -7.79 -2.62 10.52
CA CYS A 34 -7.35 -2.27 11.88
C CYS A 34 -7.50 -0.79 12.22
N GLY A 35 -7.86 0.07 11.27
CA GLY A 35 -7.95 1.52 11.47
C GLY A 35 -6.60 2.23 11.65
N GLY A 36 -5.48 1.48 11.65
CA GLY A 36 -4.14 2.04 11.73
C GLY A 36 -3.79 2.88 10.50
N LYS A 37 -2.91 3.88 10.69
CA LYS A 37 -2.39 4.68 9.58
C LYS A 37 -1.62 3.78 8.61
N ASN A 38 -1.79 4.08 7.33
CA ASN A 38 -1.03 3.43 6.28
C ASN A 38 0.34 4.10 6.16
N ASP A 39 1.40 3.28 6.13
CA ASP A 39 2.74 3.80 5.87
C ASP A 39 2.97 3.77 4.36
N TYR A 40 3.68 4.79 3.88
CA TYR A 40 3.89 4.95 2.44
C TYR A 40 4.69 3.78 1.90
N ALA A 41 4.21 3.29 0.76
CA ALA A 41 4.73 2.16 0.04
C ALA A 41 6.26 2.31 -0.16
N MET A 42 7.05 1.60 0.64
CA MET A 42 8.49 1.49 0.44
C MET A 42 8.72 0.65 -0.82
N PRO A 43 9.55 1.10 -1.78
CA PRO A 43 9.99 0.23 -2.86
C PRO A 43 10.78 -0.91 -2.22
N PHE A 44 10.24 -2.12 -2.29
CA PHE A 44 10.98 -3.33 -1.94
C PHE A 44 12.10 -3.44 -2.99
N MET A 45 13.31 -3.03 -2.61
CA MET A 45 14.53 -3.14 -3.42
C MET A 45 15.53 -4.00 -2.65
#